data_AF-A0AAC8VV44-F1
#
_entry.id   AF-A0AAC8VV44-F1
#
_cell.length_a   1.000
_cell.length_b   1.000
_cell.length_c   1.000
_cell.angle_alpha   90.00
_cell.angle_beta   90.00
_cell.angle_gamma   90.00
#
_symmetry.space_group_name_H-M   'P 1'
#
loop_
_entity.id
_entity.type
_entity.pdbx_description
1 polymer ?
#
loop_
_entity_poly.entity_id
_entity_poly.type
_entity_poly.pdbx_seq_one_letter_code
_entity_poly.pdbx_strand_id
1 'polypeptide(L)'
;MPADLPADSYGRRMVEALRAAGAGMTIHALPGPHPRVDPSAILAADVALARLPDGATVLLDGNALFNLAASLPADHRRLRLSALVERLHWSDPALAADEAAVRHNLEQGVLSLMRRIVVPDGATAGAVQALGMRPDRLVLAAADGEGAAALLAALSME
;
A
#
# COMPACT_ATOMS: atom_id res chain seq x y z
N MET A 1 5.91 1.62 5.67
CA MET A 1 5.92 2.92 4.95
C MET A 1 7.36 3.37 4.79
N PRO A 2 7.79 3.93 3.65
CA PRO A 2 9.16 4.45 3.49
C PRO A 2 9.45 5.55 4.53
N ALA A 3 10.66 5.55 5.10
CA ALA A 3 11.03 6.51 6.16
C ALA A 3 11.08 7.95 5.66
N ASP A 4 11.52 8.16 4.42
CA ASP A 4 11.75 9.44 3.74
C ASP A 4 10.56 9.91 2.88
N LEU A 5 9.38 9.33 3.07
CA LEU A 5 8.18 9.69 2.32
C LEU A 5 7.78 11.17 2.57
N PRO A 6 7.49 11.97 1.53
CA PRO A 6 7.09 13.37 1.66
C PRO A 6 5.88 13.58 2.59
N ALA A 7 5.84 14.71 3.29
CA ALA A 7 4.78 15.02 4.26
C ALA A 7 3.40 15.19 3.62
N ASP A 8 3.34 15.63 2.37
CA ASP A 8 2.14 15.82 1.58
C ASP A 8 1.66 14.55 0.87
N SER A 9 2.44 13.46 0.94
CA SER A 9 2.04 12.17 0.38
C SER A 9 0.74 11.67 1.00
N TYR A 10 -0.05 10.97 0.18
CA TYR A 10 -1.32 10.40 0.60
C TYR A 10 -1.16 9.45 1.80
N GLY A 11 -0.10 8.62 1.80
CA GLY A 11 0.20 7.71 2.90
C GLY A 11 0.40 8.42 4.24
N ARG A 12 1.19 9.51 4.26
CA ARG A 12 1.41 10.31 5.47
C ARG A 12 0.14 11.00 5.94
N ARG A 13 -0.58 11.65 5.04
CA ARG A 13 -1.83 12.34 5.38
C ARG A 13 -2.91 11.38 5.88
N MET A 14 -3.03 10.19 5.29
CA MET A 14 -3.97 9.18 5.73
C MET A 14 -3.61 8.64 7.13
N VAL A 15 -2.32 8.43 7.41
CA VAL A 15 -1.84 8.06 8.75
C VAL A 15 -2.24 9.11 9.80
N GLU A 16 -2.10 10.40 9.48
CA GLU A 16 -2.50 11.49 10.36
C GLU A 16 -4.02 11.52 10.59
N ALA A 17 -4.80 11.35 9.52
CA ALA A 17 -6.25 11.28 9.60
C ALA A 17 -6.74 10.09 10.45
N LEU A 18 -6.13 8.90 10.27
CA LEU A 18 -6.42 7.71 11.09
C LEU A 18 -6.09 7.94 12.57
N ARG A 19 -4.95 8.58 12.87
CA ARG A 19 -4.58 8.94 14.24
C ARG A 19 -5.56 9.93 14.86
N ALA A 20 -5.97 10.95 14.11
CA ALA A 20 -6.97 11.91 14.57
C ALA A 20 -8.33 11.26 14.83
N ALA A 21 -8.68 10.20 14.07
CA ALA A 21 -9.86 9.38 14.29
C ALA A 21 -9.75 8.39 15.46
N GLY A 22 -8.63 8.40 16.21
CA GLY A 22 -8.42 7.54 17.37
C GLY A 22 -7.97 6.11 17.05
N ALA A 23 -7.51 5.84 15.81
CA ALA A 23 -7.03 4.53 15.43
C ALA A 23 -5.72 4.18 16.16
N GLY A 24 -5.70 3.05 16.87
CA GLY A 24 -4.47 2.47 17.41
C GLY A 24 -3.65 1.82 16.29
N MET A 25 -2.55 2.45 15.88
CA MET A 25 -1.69 1.94 14.81
C MET A 25 -0.21 2.01 15.19
N THR A 26 0.53 0.94 14.91
CA THR A 26 1.99 0.90 14.95
C THR A 26 2.55 1.15 13.55
N ILE A 27 3.41 2.15 13.41
CA ILE A 27 4.04 2.46 12.12
C ILE A 27 5.40 1.78 12.06
N HIS A 28 5.57 0.93 11.05
CA HIS A 28 6.87 0.38 10.66
C HIS A 28 7.46 1.21 9.52
N ALA A 29 8.50 1.99 9.84
CA ALA A 29 9.27 2.73 8.86
C ALA A 29 10.28 1.80 8.19
N LEU A 30 10.29 1.78 6.85
CA LEU A 30 11.26 1.02 6.07
C LEU A 30 12.46 1.92 5.75
N PRO A 31 13.70 1.46 5.99
CA PRO A 31 14.91 2.20 5.65
C PRO A 31 15.11 2.25 4.12
N GLY A 32 16.12 2.99 3.69
CA GLY A 32 16.49 3.11 2.28
C GLY A 32 15.77 4.25 1.56
N PRO A 33 16.30 4.68 0.41
CA PRO A 33 15.76 5.81 -0.33
C PRO A 33 14.51 5.44 -1.13
N HIS A 34 13.39 6.11 -0.87
CA HIS A 34 12.23 6.08 -1.76
C HIS A 34 12.51 6.94 -3.02
N PRO A 35 12.04 6.55 -4.24
CA PRO A 35 11.29 5.36 -4.62
C PRO A 35 12.15 4.16 -5.05
N ARG A 36 13.44 4.13 -4.70
CA ARG A 36 14.35 3.09 -5.18
C ARG A 36 14.14 1.77 -4.47
N VAL A 37 14.42 0.69 -5.19
CA VAL A 37 14.49 -0.64 -4.58
C VAL A 37 15.74 -0.71 -3.70
N ASP A 38 15.58 -1.13 -2.46
CA ASP A 38 16.65 -1.16 -1.47
C ASP A 38 16.64 -2.50 -0.68
N PRO A 39 17.74 -3.27 -0.69
CA PRO A 39 17.83 -4.53 0.04
C PRO A 39 17.59 -4.41 1.54
N SER A 40 17.96 -3.30 2.17
CA SER A 40 17.69 -3.07 3.59
C SER A 40 16.21 -2.81 3.86
N ALA A 41 15.50 -2.16 2.92
CA ALA A 41 14.05 -1.99 2.98
C ALA A 41 13.32 -3.33 2.91
N ILE A 42 13.76 -4.21 2.00
CA ILE A 42 13.23 -5.57 1.84
C ILE A 42 13.41 -6.36 3.14
N LEU A 43 14.64 -6.43 3.66
CA LEU A 43 14.93 -7.18 4.89
C LEU A 43 14.17 -6.62 6.11
N ALA A 44 14.09 -5.30 6.24
CA ALA A 44 13.34 -4.67 7.33
C ALA A 44 11.84 -4.99 7.25
N ALA A 45 11.29 -5.05 6.04
CA ALA A 45 9.91 -5.45 5.84
C ALA A 45 9.67 -6.92 6.20
N ASP A 46 10.53 -7.84 5.74
CA ASP A 46 10.46 -9.27 6.09
C ASP A 46 10.44 -9.44 7.62
N VAL A 47 11.39 -8.80 8.31
CA VAL A 47 11.49 -8.88 9.78
C VAL A 47 10.25 -8.28 10.45
N ALA A 48 9.71 -7.18 9.94
CA ALA A 48 8.52 -6.56 10.50
C ALA A 48 7.28 -7.46 10.32
N LEU A 49 7.05 -7.97 9.11
CA LEU A 49 5.90 -8.82 8.79
C LEU A 49 5.95 -10.14 9.56
N ALA A 50 7.11 -10.79 9.64
CA ALA A 50 7.29 -12.06 10.36
C ALA A 50 6.99 -11.97 11.86
N ARG A 51 7.10 -10.79 12.47
CA ARG A 51 6.82 -10.55 13.90
C ARG A 51 5.35 -10.31 14.21
N LEU A 52 4.54 -10.01 13.20
CA LEU A 52 3.11 -9.78 13.40
C LEU A 52 2.41 -11.12 13.67
N PRO A 53 1.37 -11.16 14.52
CA PRO A 53 0.59 -12.37 14.72
C PRO A 53 -0.29 -12.67 13.49
N ASP A 54 -0.70 -13.93 13.37
CA ASP A 54 -1.63 -14.36 12.35
C ASP A 54 -2.96 -13.62 12.48
N GLY A 55 -3.55 -13.25 11.34
CA GLY A 55 -4.76 -12.45 11.25
C GLY A 55 -4.54 -10.95 11.48
N ALA A 56 -3.32 -10.48 11.73
CA ALA A 56 -3.06 -9.05 11.89
C ALA A 56 -3.43 -8.26 10.62
N THR A 57 -4.11 -7.14 10.81
CA THR A 57 -4.41 -6.17 9.75
C THR A 57 -3.19 -5.30 9.48
N VAL A 58 -2.73 -5.29 8.23
CA VAL A 58 -1.54 -4.57 7.82
C VAL A 58 -1.87 -3.61 6.70
N LEU A 59 -1.58 -2.33 6.93
CA LEU A 59 -1.69 -1.28 5.93
C LEU A 59 -0.32 -0.98 5.32
N LEU A 60 -0.19 -1.23 4.03
CA LEU A 60 1.02 -1.03 3.25
C LEU A 60 0.92 0.27 2.46
N ASP A 61 2.03 1.01 2.42
CA ASP A 61 2.11 2.17 1.54
C ASP A 61 2.40 1.72 0.11
N GLY A 62 1.64 2.22 -0.87
CA GLY A 62 1.78 1.94 -2.29
C GLY A 62 3.20 2.19 -2.82
N ASN A 63 3.86 3.19 -2.26
CA ASN A 63 5.24 3.56 -2.57
C ASN A 63 6.28 2.53 -2.10
N ALA A 64 5.91 1.67 -1.14
CA ALA A 64 6.77 0.59 -0.67
C ALA A 64 6.57 -0.72 -1.43
N LEU A 65 5.50 -0.88 -2.23
CA LEU A 65 5.11 -2.18 -2.79
C LEU A 65 6.20 -2.82 -3.66
N PHE A 66 7.01 -2.03 -4.37
CA PHE A 66 8.18 -2.53 -5.11
C PHE A 66 9.21 -3.23 -4.24
N ASN A 67 9.48 -2.68 -3.05
CA ASN A 67 10.38 -3.27 -2.06
C ASN A 67 9.74 -4.45 -1.33
N LEU A 68 8.42 -4.58 -1.37
CA LEU A 68 7.70 -5.61 -0.64
C LEU A 68 7.35 -6.82 -1.51
N ALA A 69 7.49 -6.71 -2.84
CA ALA A 69 6.98 -7.71 -3.78
C ALA A 69 7.51 -9.13 -3.53
N ALA A 70 8.76 -9.26 -3.08
CA ALA A 70 9.36 -10.55 -2.74
C ALA A 70 8.88 -11.10 -1.37
N SER A 71 8.54 -10.21 -0.44
CA SER A 71 8.20 -10.51 0.95
C SER A 71 6.75 -10.96 1.14
N LEU A 72 5.83 -10.27 0.45
CA LEU A 72 4.39 -10.43 0.67
C LEU A 72 3.81 -11.82 0.34
N PRO A 73 4.29 -12.57 -0.68
CA PRO A 73 3.75 -13.88 -1.00
C PRO A 73 3.84 -14.90 0.15
N ALA A 74 4.86 -14.81 1.02
CA ALA A 74 4.99 -15.71 2.15
C ALA A 74 3.93 -15.45 3.24
N ASP A 75 3.57 -14.19 3.45
CA ASP A 75 2.69 -13.76 4.55
C ASP A 75 1.24 -13.49 4.13
N HIS A 76 0.92 -13.42 2.83
CA HIS A 76 -0.41 -12.98 2.36
C HIS A 76 -1.59 -13.81 2.87
N ARG A 77 -1.38 -15.08 3.22
CA ARG A 77 -2.43 -15.95 3.80
C ARG A 77 -2.59 -15.74 5.29
N ARG A 78 -1.48 -15.38 5.93
CA ARG A 78 -1.34 -15.25 7.38
C ARG A 78 -1.80 -13.87 7.84
N LEU A 79 -1.54 -12.84 7.05
CA LEU A 79 -1.85 -11.45 7.36
C LEU A 79 -3.03 -10.94 6.51
N ARG A 80 -3.72 -9.91 7.01
CA ARG A 80 -4.79 -9.21 6.28
C ARG A 80 -4.20 -7.95 5.65
N LEU A 81 -3.64 -8.12 4.45
CA LEU A 81 -2.92 -7.07 3.74
C LEU A 81 -3.86 -6.11 3.03
N SER A 82 -3.69 -4.81 3.26
CA SER A 82 -4.35 -3.73 2.53
C SER A 82 -3.32 -2.71 2.06
N ALA A 83 -3.53 -2.06 0.91
CA ALA A 83 -2.59 -1.09 0.35
C ALA A 83 -3.21 0.31 0.23
N LEU A 84 -2.45 1.35 0.58
CA LEU A 84 -2.74 2.75 0.25
C LEU A 84 -2.09 3.08 -1.10
N VAL A 85 -2.89 3.21 -2.16
CA VAL A 85 -2.38 3.50 -3.50
C VAL A 85 -2.74 4.94 -3.85
N GLU A 86 -1.74 5.82 -3.80
CA GLU A 86 -1.89 7.20 -4.27
C GLU A 86 -1.91 7.25 -5.80
N ARG A 87 -0.97 6.53 -6.41
CA ARG A 87 -0.76 6.41 -7.84
C ARG A 87 -0.14 5.07 -8.18
N LEU A 88 -0.36 4.63 -9.41
CA LEU A 88 0.39 3.52 -10.00
C LEU A 88 1.65 4.08 -10.63
N HIS A 89 2.75 3.36 -10.46
CA HIS A 89 4.03 3.88 -10.89
C HIS A 89 4.45 3.38 -12.27
N TRP A 90 3.86 2.30 -12.78
CA TRP A 90 4.08 1.83 -14.15
C TRP A 90 3.64 2.86 -15.21
N SER A 91 2.70 3.74 -14.88
CA SER A 91 2.20 4.79 -15.76
C SER A 91 3.03 6.07 -15.71
N ASP A 92 4.23 6.02 -15.13
CA ASP A 92 5.15 7.15 -15.14
C ASP A 92 5.69 7.38 -16.57
N PRO A 93 5.42 8.54 -17.18
CA PRO A 93 5.83 8.82 -18.57
C PRO A 93 7.35 8.89 -18.75
N ALA A 94 8.13 8.97 -17.67
CA ALA A 94 9.59 8.97 -17.75
C ALA A 94 10.20 7.56 -17.90
N LEU A 95 9.40 6.49 -17.78
CA LEU A 95 9.90 5.12 -17.87
C LEU A 95 10.10 4.66 -19.31
N ALA A 96 11.16 3.87 -19.52
CA ALA A 96 11.30 3.08 -20.73
C ALA A 96 10.20 2.00 -20.79
N ALA A 97 9.80 1.59 -22.00
CA ALA A 97 8.71 0.63 -22.19
C ALA A 97 8.93 -0.69 -21.43
N ASP A 98 10.17 -1.20 -21.43
CA ASP A 98 10.53 -2.44 -20.72
C ASP A 98 10.42 -2.27 -19.20
N GLU A 99 10.86 -1.12 -18.68
CA GLU A 99 10.74 -0.79 -17.26
C GLU A 99 9.27 -0.65 -16.85
N ALA A 100 8.45 0.04 -17.65
CA ALA A 100 7.02 0.17 -17.43
C ALA A 100 6.32 -1.20 -17.40
N ALA A 101 6.70 -2.13 -18.30
CA ALA A 101 6.16 -3.49 -18.32
C ALA A 101 6.53 -4.30 -17.06
N VAL A 102 7.80 -4.24 -16.64
CA VAL A 102 8.25 -4.87 -15.38
C VAL A 102 7.48 -4.28 -14.19
N ARG A 103 7.35 -2.95 -14.16
CA ARG A 103 6.68 -2.20 -13.11
C ARG A 103 5.19 -2.55 -13.02
N HIS A 104 4.55 -2.65 -14.17
CA HIS A 104 3.15 -3.07 -14.31
C HIS A 104 2.95 -4.47 -13.73
N ASN A 105 3.76 -5.45 -14.13
CA ASN A 105 3.63 -6.84 -13.65
C ASN A 105 3.84 -6.96 -12.14
N LEU A 106 4.78 -6.19 -11.59
CA LEU A 106 5.05 -6.15 -10.14
C LEU A 106 3.88 -5.53 -9.38
N GLU A 107 3.37 -4.36 -9.81
CA GLU A 107 2.22 -3.73 -9.17
C GLU A 107 0.97 -4.60 -9.26
N GLN A 108 0.73 -5.23 -10.41
CA GLN A 108 -0.34 -6.21 -10.58
C GLN A 108 -0.23 -7.37 -9.59
N GLY A 109 0.93 -8.01 -9.54
CA GLY A 109 1.18 -9.16 -8.68
C GLY A 109 0.96 -8.80 -7.21
N VAL A 110 1.55 -7.70 -6.75
CA VAL A 110 1.43 -7.27 -5.34
C VAL A 110 0.00 -6.87 -4.99
N LEU A 111 -0.66 -6.07 -5.82
CA LEU A 111 -2.04 -5.63 -5.54
C LEU A 111 -3.02 -6.81 -5.54
N SER A 112 -2.76 -7.87 -6.31
CA SER A 112 -3.59 -9.08 -6.31
C SER A 112 -3.62 -9.82 -4.96
N LEU A 113 -2.57 -9.64 -4.15
CA LEU A 113 -2.45 -10.21 -2.80
C LEU A 113 -3.22 -9.38 -1.76
N MET A 114 -3.62 -8.15 -2.10
CA MET A 114 -4.32 -7.26 -1.18
C MET A 114 -5.78 -7.68 -1.05
N ARG A 115 -6.26 -7.67 0.19
CA ARG A 115 -7.69 -7.81 0.48
C ARG A 115 -8.44 -6.52 0.17
N ARG A 116 -7.86 -5.38 0.54
CA ARG A 116 -8.39 -4.05 0.22
C ARG A 116 -7.32 -3.17 -0.44
N ILE A 117 -7.74 -2.38 -1.41
CA ILE A 117 -6.91 -1.37 -2.07
C ILE A 117 -7.59 -0.03 -1.88
N VAL A 118 -6.95 0.83 -1.12
CA VAL A 118 -7.46 2.12 -0.70
C VAL A 118 -6.89 3.18 -1.61
N VAL A 119 -7.75 3.94 -2.27
CA VAL A 119 -7.38 4.93 -3.27
C VAL A 119 -8.01 6.29 -2.92
N PRO A 120 -7.32 7.42 -3.20
CA PRO A 120 -7.80 8.74 -2.82
C PRO A 120 -9.00 9.21 -3.65
N ASP A 121 -9.11 8.75 -4.90
CA ASP A 121 -10.09 9.24 -5.86
C ASP A 121 -10.47 8.21 -6.94
N GLY A 122 -11.48 8.56 -7.74
CA GLY A 122 -12.00 7.72 -8.81
C GLY A 122 -11.04 7.51 -9.98
N ALA A 123 -10.09 8.43 -10.21
CA ALA A 123 -9.12 8.27 -11.29
C ALA A 123 -8.12 7.16 -10.94
N THR A 124 -7.57 7.18 -9.73
CA THR A 124 -6.72 6.10 -9.23
C THR A 124 -7.49 4.78 -9.10
N ALA A 125 -8.77 4.82 -8.69
CA ALA A 125 -9.63 3.64 -8.68
C ALA A 125 -9.79 3.02 -10.08
N GLY A 126 -9.99 3.85 -11.11
CA GLY A 126 -10.09 3.39 -12.50
C GLY A 126 -8.77 2.76 -12.98
N ALA A 127 -7.63 3.35 -12.64
CA ALA A 127 -6.33 2.82 -13.01
C ALA A 127 -6.04 1.46 -12.33
N VAL A 128 -6.40 1.31 -11.05
CA VAL A 128 -6.28 0.04 -10.32
C VAL A 128 -7.23 -1.03 -10.89
N GLN A 129 -8.43 -0.65 -11.32
CA GLN A 129 -9.34 -1.56 -12.03
C GLN A 129 -8.81 -1.97 -13.41
N ALA A 130 -8.16 -1.05 -14.13
CA ALA A 130 -7.54 -1.33 -15.42
C ALA A 130 -6.38 -2.33 -15.30
N LEU A 131 -5.72 -2.38 -14.14
CA LEU A 131 -4.79 -3.47 -13.83
C LEU A 131 -5.50 -4.82 -13.66
N GLY A 132 -6.81 -4.88 -13.39
CA GLY A 132 -7.56 -6.12 -13.20
C GLY A 132 -7.94 -6.39 -11.75
N MET A 133 -7.78 -5.40 -10.86
CA MET A 133 -8.27 -5.49 -9.49
C MET A 133 -9.78 -5.33 -9.44
N ARG A 134 -10.45 -6.18 -8.66
CA ARG A 134 -11.91 -6.21 -8.61
C ARG A 134 -12.48 -5.02 -7.82
N PRO A 135 -13.63 -4.44 -8.24
CA PRO A 135 -14.28 -3.33 -7.55
C PRO A 135 -14.60 -3.58 -6.07
N ASP A 136 -14.91 -4.81 -5.68
CA ASP A 136 -15.23 -5.20 -4.30
C ASP A 136 -14.04 -5.03 -3.34
N ARG A 137 -12.81 -4.99 -3.87
CA ARG A 137 -11.59 -4.76 -3.08
C ARG A 137 -11.24 -3.29 -2.94
N LEU A 138 -11.83 -2.41 -3.74
CA LEU A 138 -11.50 -0.99 -3.73
C LEU A 138 -12.22 -0.24 -2.62
N VAL A 139 -11.49 0.65 -1.97
CA VAL A 139 -12.01 1.56 -0.95
C VAL A 139 -11.63 2.97 -1.38
N LEU A 140 -12.61 3.79 -1.71
CA LEU A 140 -12.41 5.22 -1.94
C LEU A 140 -12.32 5.91 -0.58
N ALA A 141 -11.15 6.48 -0.28
CA ALA A 141 -10.91 7.19 0.96
C ALA A 141 -9.93 8.33 0.71
N ALA A 142 -10.43 9.56 0.73
CA ALA A 142 -9.55 10.72 0.74
C ALA A 142 -8.75 10.77 2.07
N ALA A 143 -7.58 11.40 2.07
CA ALA A 143 -6.79 11.58 3.29
C ALA A 143 -7.35 12.73 4.16
N ASP A 144 -8.59 12.54 4.62
CA ASP A 144 -9.35 13.38 5.52
C ASP A 144 -10.10 12.51 6.55
N GLY A 145 -10.90 13.14 7.43
CA GLY A 145 -11.62 12.42 8.49
C GLY A 145 -12.68 11.45 7.96
N GLU A 146 -13.35 11.77 6.86
CA GLU A 146 -14.38 10.91 6.28
C GLU A 146 -13.75 9.68 5.62
N GLY A 147 -12.69 9.88 4.84
CA GLY A 147 -11.94 8.78 4.25
C GLY A 147 -11.25 7.90 5.29
N ALA A 148 -10.72 8.47 6.37
CA ALA A 148 -10.19 7.68 7.49
C ALA A 148 -11.27 6.81 8.14
N ALA A 149 -12.49 7.33 8.35
CA ALA A 149 -13.61 6.56 8.87
C ALA A 149 -14.03 5.45 7.91
N ALA A 150 -14.11 5.74 6.61
CA ALA A 150 -14.41 4.75 5.57
C ALA A 150 -13.37 3.61 5.53
N LEU A 151 -12.09 3.95 5.66
CA LEU A 151 -11.00 2.98 5.74
C LEU A 151 -11.14 2.10 7.00
N LEU A 152 -11.35 2.70 8.18
CA LEU A 152 -11.52 1.94 9.42
C LEU A 152 -12.71 0.98 9.35
N ALA A 153 -13.83 1.42 8.78
CA ALA A 153 -14.98 0.57 8.54
C ALA A 153 -14.63 -0.61 7.63
N ALA A 154 -13.94 -0.35 6.51
CA ALA A 154 -13.51 -1.39 5.58
C ALA A 154 -12.57 -2.42 6.21
N LEU A 155 -11.66 -1.99 7.11
CA LEU A 155 -10.74 -2.87 7.84
C LEU A 155 -11.44 -3.67 8.95
N SER A 156 -12.56 -3.18 9.48
CA SER A 156 -13.32 -3.86 10.56
C SER A 156 -14.28 -4.93 10.05
N MET A 157 -14.63 -4.90 8.76
CA MET A 157 -15.59 -5.81 8.12
C MET A 157 -14.99 -7.14 7.63
N GLU A 158 -13.76 -7.48 7.99
CA GLU A 158 -13.12 -8.74 7.60
C GLU A 158 -12.72 -9.64 8.78
#